data_AF-A0A2M6WZX0-F1
#
_entry.id   AF-A0A2M6WZX0-F1
#
_cell.length_a   1.000
_cell.length_b   1.000
_cell.length_c   1.000
_cell.angle_alpha   90.00
_cell.angle_beta   90.00
_cell.angle_gamma   90.00
#
_symmetry.space_group_name_H-M   'P 1'
#
loop_
_entity.id
_entity.type
_entity.pdbx_description
1 polymer ?
#
loop_
_entity_poly.entity_id
_entity_poly.type
_entity_poly.pdbx_seq_one_letter_code
_entity_poly.pdbx_strand_id
1 'polypeptide(L)'
;MPEKVAAQCHALFQELWEEMVELMPDTLSTLRQLKERGLVLALATSSRRLTVDLFIHKFKLENIFTVTISTDDVRTRKHGSDCWQSWLLLR
;
A
#
# COMPACT_ATOMS: atom_id res chain seq x y z
N MET A 1 -27.52 -11.93 -10.31
CA MET A 1 -26.50 -11.08 -10.95
C MET A 1 -25.70 -10.21 -9.95
N PRO A 2 -24.98 -10.77 -8.95
CA PRO A 2 -24.13 -9.97 -8.04
C PRO A 2 -22.74 -9.67 -8.63
N GLU A 3 -22.18 -10.59 -9.42
CA GLU A 3 -20.82 -10.48 -9.98
C GLU A 3 -20.62 -9.29 -10.91
N LYS A 4 -21.59 -9.01 -11.80
CA LYS A 4 -21.49 -7.86 -12.72
C LYS A 4 -21.47 -6.53 -11.98
N VAL A 5 -22.26 -6.40 -10.91
CA VAL A 5 -22.29 -5.19 -10.07
C VAL A 5 -20.98 -5.05 -9.31
N ALA A 6 -20.45 -6.13 -8.74
CA ALA A 6 -19.15 -6.11 -8.07
C ALA A 6 -18.00 -5.71 -9.00
N ALA A 7 -18.00 -6.21 -10.24
CA ALA A 7 -17.01 -5.84 -11.25
C ALA A 7 -17.09 -4.34 -11.63
N GLN A 8 -18.30 -3.81 -11.82
CA GLN A 8 -18.52 -2.40 -12.10
C GLN A 8 -18.10 -1.50 -10.94
N CYS A 9 -18.45 -1.85 -9.70
CA CYS A 9 -17.98 -1.13 -8.52
C CYS A 9 -16.46 -1.14 -8.39
N HIS A 10 -15.81 -2.26 -8.75
CA HIS A 10 -14.35 -2.35 -8.71
C HIS A 10 -13.68 -1.44 -9.75
N ALA A 11 -14.17 -1.46 -10.98
CA ALA A 11 -13.64 -0.61 -12.05
C ALA A 11 -13.79 0.89 -11.72
N LEU A 12 -14.98 1.30 -11.28
CA LEU A 12 -15.22 2.69 -10.87
C LEU A 12 -14.34 3.10 -9.68
N PHE A 13 -14.14 2.21 -8.71
CA PHE A 13 -13.22 2.47 -7.60
C PHE A 13 -11.78 2.67 -8.07
N GLN A 14 -11.32 1.90 -9.06
CA GLN A 14 -9.97 2.06 -9.61
C GLN A 14 -9.80 3.39 -10.32
N GLU A 15 -10.75 3.79 -11.16
CA GLU A 15 -10.73 5.09 -11.86
C GLU A 15 -10.71 6.25 -10.85
N LEU A 16 -11.63 6.24 -9.88
CA LEU A 16 -11.67 7.27 -8.83
C LEU A 16 -10.41 7.30 -7.99
N TRP A 17 -9.84 6.13 -7.68
CA TRP A 17 -8.61 6.05 -6.92
C TRP A 17 -7.44 6.65 -7.70
N GLU A 18 -7.32 6.37 -9.00
CA GLU A 18 -6.27 6.94 -9.84
C GLU A 18 -6.40 8.46 -9.98
N GLU A 19 -7.62 9.00 -10.05
CA GLU A 19 -7.84 10.45 -10.14
C GLU A 19 -7.64 11.16 -8.80
N MET A 20 -8.21 10.62 -7.72
CA MET A 20 -8.35 11.33 -6.45
C MET A 20 -7.25 11.01 -5.43
N VAL A 21 -6.46 9.95 -5.60
CA VAL A 21 -5.43 9.63 -4.63
C VAL A 21 -4.33 10.68 -4.65
N GLU A 22 -4.09 11.27 -3.48
CA GLU A 22 -3.05 12.25 -3.22
C GLU A 22 -2.19 11.81 -2.04
N LEU A 23 -0.94 12.24 -2.02
CA LEU A 23 -0.11 12.10 -0.83
C LEU A 23 -0.52 13.15 0.19
N MET A 24 -0.40 12.79 1.48
CA MET A 24 -0.47 13.80 2.52
C MET A 24 0.65 14.81 2.36
N PRO A 25 0.42 16.08 2.72
CA PRO A 25 1.45 17.11 2.72
C PRO A 25 2.73 16.58 3.36
N ASP A 26 3.88 16.94 2.78
CA ASP A 26 5.21 16.57 3.27
C ASP A 26 5.54 15.07 3.32
N THR A 27 4.70 14.19 2.76
CA THR A 27 5.00 12.75 2.74
C THR A 27 6.34 12.46 2.04
N LEU A 28 6.56 13.04 0.86
CA LEU A 28 7.80 12.80 0.09
C LEU A 28 9.03 13.37 0.79
N SER A 29 8.94 14.58 1.33
CA SER A 29 10.05 15.22 2.04
C SER A 29 10.40 14.43 3.31
N THR A 30 9.40 13.98 4.05
CA THR A 30 9.58 13.14 5.25
C THR A 30 10.25 11.82 4.91
N LEU A 31 9.73 11.08 3.91
CA LEU A 31 10.31 9.79 3.51
C LEU A 31 11.78 9.92 3.06
N ARG A 32 12.11 10.99 2.32
CA ARG A 32 13.50 11.28 1.90
C ARG A 32 14.40 11.58 3.08
N GLN A 33 13.96 12.44 4.01
CA GLN A 33 14.74 12.77 5.21
C GLN A 33 14.99 11.52 6.08
N LEU A 34 14.00 10.64 6.22
CA LEU A 34 14.17 9.39 6.97
C LEU A 34 15.21 8.48 6.28
N LYS A 35 15.18 8.39 4.96
CA LYS A 35 16.17 7.62 4.19
C LYS A 35 17.58 8.22 4.29
N GLU A 36 17.71 9.54 4.22
CA GLU A 36 18.99 10.26 4.41
C GLU A 36 19.61 10.02 5.78
N ARG A 37 18.76 9.81 6.81
CA ARG A 37 19.20 9.41 8.16
C ARG A 37 19.62 7.93 8.26
N GLY A 38 19.58 7.19 7.15
CA GLY A 38 19.96 5.78 7.10
C GLY A 38 18.91 4.81 7.64
N LEU A 39 17.65 5.25 7.79
CA LEU A 39 16.57 4.36 8.23
C LEU A 39 16.09 3.47 7.08
N VAL A 40 15.90 2.19 7.40
CA VAL A 40 15.25 1.22 6.52
C VAL A 40 13.73 1.42 6.65
N LEU A 41 13.07 1.72 5.54
CA LEU A 41 11.63 1.97 5.50
C LEU A 41 10.90 0.78 4.86
N ALA A 42 9.72 0.46 5.39
CA ALA A 42 8.82 -0.54 4.82
C ALA A 42 7.39 0.00 4.75
N LEU A 43 6.63 -0.45 3.75
CA LEU A 43 5.21 -0.15 3.60
C LEU A 43 4.39 -1.39 3.98
N ALA A 44 3.46 -1.23 4.91
CA ALA A 44 2.51 -2.27 5.28
C ALA A 44 1.07 -1.75 5.11
N THR A 45 0.27 -2.43 4.27
CA THR A 45 -1.09 -1.96 3.96
C THR A 45 -2.06 -3.11 3.73
N SER A 46 -3.34 -2.87 3.99
CA SER A 46 -4.44 -3.78 3.65
C SER A 46 -4.89 -3.65 2.19
N SER A 47 -4.31 -2.74 1.41
CA SER A 47 -4.54 -2.67 -0.03
C SER A 47 -4.02 -3.94 -0.72
N ARG A 48 -4.61 -4.27 -1.87
CA ARG A 48 -4.14 -5.35 -2.74
C ARG A 48 -2.80 -5.00 -3.37
N ARG A 49 -2.02 -6.00 -3.75
CA ARG A 49 -0.70 -5.85 -4.38
C ARG A 49 -0.75 -4.90 -5.58
N LEU A 50 -1.71 -5.10 -6.48
CA LEU A 50 -1.88 -4.25 -7.66
C LEU A 50 -2.04 -2.76 -7.30
N THR A 51 -2.83 -2.44 -6.28
CA THR A 51 -3.02 -1.05 -5.82
C THR A 51 -1.76 -0.49 -5.18
N VAL A 52 -0.99 -1.32 -4.46
CA VAL A 52 0.31 -0.92 -3.91
C VAL A 52 1.28 -0.57 -5.03
N ASP A 53 1.37 -1.40 -6.06
CA ASP A 53 2.32 -1.19 -7.16
C ASP A 53 1.96 0.08 -7.95
N LEU A 54 0.67 0.32 -8.22
CA LEU A 54 0.18 1.57 -8.81
C LEU A 54 0.50 2.78 -7.94
N PHE A 55 0.34 2.69 -6.62
CA PHE A 55 0.66 3.77 -5.68
C PHE A 55 2.15 4.11 -5.70
N ILE A 56 3.00 3.08 -5.61
CA ILE A 56 4.46 3.23 -5.63
C ILE A 56 4.89 3.90 -6.93
N HIS A 57 4.34 3.44 -8.06
CA HIS A 57 4.68 3.98 -9.37
C HIS A 57 4.20 5.44 -9.55
N LYS A 58 2.92 5.71 -9.25
CA LYS A 58 2.32 7.05 -9.37
C LYS A 58 3.13 8.10 -8.61
N PHE A 59 3.63 7.75 -7.43
CA PHE A 59 4.34 8.68 -6.55
C PHE A 59 5.87 8.53 -6.56
N LYS A 60 6.43 7.70 -7.45
CA LYS A 60 7.88 7.47 -7.61
C LYS A 60 8.58 7.04 -6.31
N LEU A 61 8.00 6.05 -5.63
CA LEU A 61 8.43 5.56 -4.33
C LEU A 61 9.25 4.25 -4.41
N GLU A 62 9.62 3.80 -5.60
CA GLU A 62 10.25 2.49 -5.86
C GLU A 62 11.52 2.29 -5.03
N ASN A 63 12.29 3.36 -4.83
CA ASN A 63 13.57 3.32 -4.12
C ASN A 63 13.45 3.83 -2.67
N ILE A 64 12.24 4.04 -2.15
CA ILE A 64 12.03 4.55 -0.79
C ILE A 64 11.86 3.41 0.20
N PHE A 65 11.04 2.42 -0.14
CA PHE A 65 10.76 1.29 0.74
C PHE A 65 11.60 0.08 0.35
N THR A 66 12.29 -0.51 1.31
CA THR A 66 13.04 -1.77 1.11
C THR A 66 12.10 -2.96 0.96
N VAL A 67 10.96 -2.91 1.64
CA VAL A 67 9.94 -3.97 1.60
C VAL A 67 8.56 -3.33 1.51
N THR A 68 7.70 -3.87 0.64
CA THR A 68 6.28 -3.54 0.58
C THR A 68 5.47 -4.81 0.80
N ILE A 69 4.54 -4.76 1.75
CA ILE A 69 3.68 -5.88 2.08
C ILE A 69 2.22 -5.39 1.92
N SER A 70 1.43 -6.21 1.26
CA SER A 70 0.03 -6.00 0.91
C SER A 70 -0.85 -7.05 1.59
N THR A 71 -2.18 -6.90 1.49
CA THR A 71 -3.07 -7.95 2.01
C THR A 71 -2.94 -9.28 1.29
N ASP A 72 -2.40 -9.30 0.07
CA ASP A 72 -2.27 -10.51 -0.73
C ASP A 72 -1.06 -11.35 -0.27
N ASP A 73 -0.13 -10.74 0.48
CA ASP A 73 1.06 -11.42 1.02
C ASP A 73 0.81 -12.10 2.38
N VAL A 74 -0.36 -11.86 3.00
CA VAL A 74 -0.70 -12.38 4.33
C VAL A 74 -1.93 -13.29 4.30
N ARG A 75 -1.86 -14.42 5.01
CA ARG A 75 -2.97 -15.39 5.08
C ARG A 75 -4.21 -14.85 5.81
N THR A 76 -4.02 -13.93 6.73
CA THR A 76 -5.08 -13.31 7.54
C THR A 76 -5.16 -11.82 7.28
N ARG A 77 -6.30 -11.38 6.75
CA ARG A 77 -6.64 -9.95 6.62
C ARG A 77 -6.65 -9.27 7.98
N LYS A 78 -6.38 -7.96 7.99
CA LYS A 78 -6.31 -7.13 9.18
C LYS A 78 -7.64 -7.15 9.95
N HIS A 79 -7.73 -8.00 10.97
CA HIS A 79 -8.75 -7.98 12.01
C HIS A 79 -8.01 -7.98 13.37
N GLY A 80 -8.12 -6.89 14.14
CA GLY A 80 -7.60 -6.82 15.51
C GLY A 80 -6.06 -6.65 15.67
N SER A 81 -5.62 -6.67 16.93
CA SER A 81 -4.24 -6.42 17.40
C SER A 81 -3.20 -7.45 16.94
N ASP A 82 -3.64 -8.65 16.55
CA ASP A 82 -2.75 -9.75 16.15
C ASP A 82 -2.13 -9.57 14.77
N CYS A 83 -2.58 -8.56 14.02
CA CYS A 83 -2.12 -8.35 12.66
C CYS A 83 -0.60 -8.14 12.59
N TRP A 84 0.01 -7.36 13.49
CA TRP A 84 1.44 -7.02 13.47
C TRP A 84 2.39 -8.23 13.55
N GLN A 85 1.97 -9.32 14.20
CA GLN A 85 2.83 -10.51 14.35
C GLN A 85 3.08 -11.22 13.03
N SER A 86 2.09 -11.28 12.13
CA SER A 86 2.29 -11.85 10.79
C SER A 86 3.24 -11.02 9.91
N TRP A 87 3.31 -9.70 10.10
CA TRP A 87 4.23 -8.82 9.33
C TRP A 87 5.67 -8.90 9.85
N LEU A 88 5.87 -9.22 11.13
CA LEU A 88 7.19 -9.40 11.75
C LEU A 88 7.85 -10.75 11.44
N LEU A 89 7.09 -11.72 10.91
CA LEU A 89 7.57 -13.07 10.59
C LEU A 89 8.17 -13.22 9.18
N LEU A 90 8.14 -12.17 8.36
CA LEU A 90 8.80 -12.12 7.04
C LEU A 90 10.30 -11.77 7.15
N ARG A 91 10.99 -12.33 8.15
CA ARG A 91 12.45 -12.24 8.31
C ARG A 91 13.18 -13.20 7.39
#